data_AF-A0A0M3AYG8-F1
#
_entry.id   AF-A0A0M3AYG8-F1
#
_cell.length_a   1.000
_cell.length_b   1.000
_cell.length_c   1.000
_cell.angle_alpha   90.00
_cell.angle_beta   90.00
_cell.angle_gamma   90.00
#
_symmetry.space_group_name_H-M   'P 1'
#
loop_
_entity.id
_entity.type
_entity.pdbx_description
1 polymer ?
#
loop_
_entity_poly.entity_id
_entity_poly.type
_entity_poly.pdbx_seq_one_letter_code
_entity_poly.pdbx_strand_id
1 'polypeptide(L)' 'MMMQVGDRVNWQHTPRGGYGYSVCVAGIVTKIAAKRVQIRVAVRSGNEWQQVTKWVEPARLSTREKPVPELDGA' A
#
# COMPACT_ATOMS: atom_id res chain seq x y z
N MET A 1 -2.39 -16.05 -3.33
CA MET A 1 -2.19 -15.14 -4.48
C MET A 1 -0.70 -14.99 -4.70
N MET A 2 -0.22 -15.19 -5.92
CA MET A 2 1.16 -14.89 -6.29
C MET A 2 1.23 -13.39 -6.59
N MET A 3 1.90 -12.61 -5.73
CA MET A 3 2.08 -11.17 -5.95
C MET A 3 3.18 -10.93 -6.98
N GLN A 4 3.00 -9.93 -7.83
CA GLN A 4 3.97 -9.47 -8.83
C GLN A 4 4.15 -7.95 -8.77
N VAL A 5 5.25 -7.45 -9.33
CA VAL A 5 5.48 -6.01 -9.46
C VAL A 5 4.42 -5.41 -10.40
N GLY A 6 3.82 -4.29 -9.99
CA GLY A 6 2.70 -3.65 -10.69
C GLY A 6 1.33 -4.01 -10.11
N ASP A 7 1.23 -5.02 -9.24
CA ASP A 7 -0.06 -5.40 -8.65
C ASP A 7 -0.64 -4.28 -7.78
N ARG A 8 -1.94 -4.07 -7.94
CA ARG A 8 -2.76 -3.20 -7.09
C ARG A 8 -3.08 -3.93 -5.80
N VAL A 9 -2.66 -3.34 -4.69
CA VAL A 9 -2.80 -3.95 -3.36
C VAL A 9 -3.39 -2.96 -2.35
N ASN A 10 -4.05 -3.52 -1.35
CA ASN A 10 -4.51 -2.84 -0.16
C ASN A 10 -3.62 -3.28 1.01
N TRP A 11 -2.95 -2.31 1.63
CA TRP A 11 -2.15 -2.50 2.83
C TRP A 11 -2.99 -2.26 4.07
N GLN A 12 -3.12 -3.29 4.90
CA GLN A 12 -3.71 -3.18 6.23
C GLN A 12 -2.68 -2.55 7.18
N HIS A 13 -2.74 -1.23 7.30
CA HIS A 13 -1.85 -0.45 8.15
C HIS A 13 -2.45 -0.30 9.55
N THR A 14 -1.75 -0.78 10.57
CA THR A 14 -2.10 -0.50 11.97
C THR A 14 -1.04 0.45 12.54
N PRO A 15 -1.38 1.73 12.82
CA PRO A 15 -0.46 2.67 13.44
C PRO A 15 -0.01 2.15 14.83
N ARG A 16 1.27 2.29 15.17
CA ARG A 16 1.74 1.99 16.53
C ARG A 16 1.33 3.11 17.47
N GLY A 17 0.59 2.81 18.54
CA GLY A 17 0.28 3.74 19.63
C GLY A 17 -1.11 4.38 19.65
N GLY A 18 -2.11 3.81 18.96
CA GLY A 18 -3.51 4.27 19.00
C GLY A 18 -4.50 3.13 19.31
N TYR A 19 -5.80 3.43 19.22
CA TYR A 19 -6.95 2.55 19.49
C TYR A 19 -7.07 1.26 18.62
N GLY A 20 -5.98 0.77 18.02
CA GLY A 20 -5.96 -0.52 17.33
C GLY A 20 -6.65 -0.56 15.96
N TYR A 21 -7.09 0.57 15.41
CA TYR A 21 -7.77 0.59 14.12
C TYR A 21 -6.81 0.28 12.96
N SER A 22 -7.14 -0.77 12.19
CA SER A 22 -6.50 -1.06 10.91
C SER A 22 -7.08 -0.16 9.83
N VAL A 23 -6.22 0.65 9.21
CA VAL A 23 -6.55 1.51 8.07
C VAL A 23 -6.17 0.77 6.79
N CYS A 24 -7.10 0.70 5.84
CA CYS A 24 -6.85 0.16 4.52
C CYS A 24 -6.20 1.24 3.64
N VAL A 25 -4.91 1.07 3.33
CA VAL A 25 -4.13 2.01 2.53
C VAL A 25 -3.92 1.42 1.15
N ALA A 26 -4.35 2.14 0.11
CA ALA A 26 -4.15 1.70 -1.26
C ALA A 26 -2.67 1.79 -1.66
N GLY A 27 -2.17 0.81 -2.41
CA GLY A 27 -0.79 0.76 -2.89
C GLY A 27 -0.59 -0.03 -4.19
N ILE A 28 0.61 0.09 -4.75
CA ILE A 28 1.08 -0.66 -5.91
C ILE A 28 2.39 -1.35 -5.54
N VAL A 29 2.54 -2.63 -5.85
CA VAL A 29 3.79 -3.36 -5.61
C VAL A 29 4.87 -2.84 -6.53
N THR A 30 5.98 -2.35 -5.97
CA THR A 30 7.13 -1.86 -6.75
C THR A 30 8.33 -2.80 -6.71
N LYS A 31 8.47 -3.61 -5.65
CA LYS A 31 9.57 -4.56 -5.51
C LYS A 31 9.17 -5.71 -4.59
N ILE A 32 9.60 -6.92 -4.91
CA ILE A 32 9.38 -8.11 -4.08
C ILE A 32 10.76 -8.60 -3.60
N ALA A 33 10.90 -8.80 -2.29
CA ALA A 33 12.06 -9.40 -1.66
C ALA A 33 11.64 -10.64 -0.86
N ALA A 34 12.62 -11.43 -0.41
CA ALA A 34 12.37 -12.73 0.21
C ALA A 34 11.38 -12.72 1.40
N LYS A 35 11.37 -11.65 2.23
CA LYS A 35 10.51 -11.55 3.43
C LYS A 35 9.59 -10.34 3.44
N ARG A 36 9.76 -9.40 2.51
CA ARG A 36 9.04 -8.12 2.50
C ARG A 36 8.74 -7.70 1.07
N VAL A 37 7.66 -6.95 0.93
CA VAL A 37 7.23 -6.36 -0.33
C VAL A 37 7.34 -4.85 -0.19
N GLN A 38 7.96 -4.19 -1.17
CA GLN A 38 7.94 -2.75 -1.28
C GLN A 38 6.70 -2.36 -2.06
N ILE A 39 5.89 -1.51 -1.46
CA ILE A 39 4.73 -0.92 -2.09
C ILE A 39 4.91 0.59 -2.19
N ARG A 40 4.35 1.19 -3.23
CA ARG A 40 4.14 2.62 -3.32
C ARG A 40 2.72 2.93 -2.91
N VAL A 41 2.54 3.85 -1.97
CA VAL A 41 1.24 4.26 -1.44
C VAL A 41 1.09 5.77 -1.59
N ALA A 42 -0.14 6.24 -1.74
CA ALA A 42 -0.46 7.66 -1.73
C ALA A 42 -0.80 8.06 -0.29
N VAL A 43 -0.09 9.05 0.23
CA VAL A 43 -0.32 9.63 1.54
C VAL A 43 -0.65 11.09 1.34
N ARG A 44 -1.70 11.54 2.02
CA ARG A 44 -2.07 12.96 2.03
C ARG A 44 -1.17 13.69 3.01
N SER A 45 -0.39 14.65 2.51
CA SER A 45 0.45 15.54 3.30
C SER A 45 -0.03 16.96 3.08
N GLY A 46 -0.77 17.51 4.04
CA GLY A 46 -1.49 18.78 3.86
C GLY A 46 -2.55 18.70 2.75
N ASN A 47 -2.44 19.57 1.75
CA ASN A 47 -3.36 19.63 0.61
C ASN A 47 -2.91 18.83 -0.62
N GLU A 48 -1.74 18.18 -0.55
CA GLU A 48 -1.18 17.44 -1.68
C GLU A 48 -1.12 15.94 -1.41
N TRP A 49 -1.37 15.15 -2.45
CA TRP A 49 -1.13 13.72 -2.44
C TRP A 49 0.32 13.45 -2.81
N GLN A 50 1.04 12.79 -1.90
CA GLN A 50 2.42 12.39 -2.13
C GLN A 50 2.51 10.87 -2.22
N GLN A 51 3.23 10.38 -3.23
CA GLN A 51 3.52 8.97 -3.36
C GLN A 51 4.78 8.63 -2.56
N VAL A 52 4.68 7.73 -1.59
CA VAL A 52 5.81 7.27 -0.78
C VAL A 52 5.97 5.76 -0.90
N THR A 53 7.21 5.27 -0.80
CA THR A 53 7.46 3.82 -0.77
C THR A 53 7.57 3.31 0.65
N LYS A 54 7.01 2.12 0.90
CA LYS A 54 7.03 1.44 2.20
C LYS A 54 7.32 -0.03 2.02
N TRP A 55 8.16 -0.56 2.90
CA TRP A 55 8.38 -2.00 3.03
C TRP A 55 7.38 -2.59 4.01
N VAL A 56 6.60 -3.57 3.55
CA VAL A 56 5.54 -4.21 4.33
C VAL A 56 5.66 -5.73 4.27
N GLU A 57 5.00 -6.39 5.21
CA GLU A 57 4.86 -7.84 5.21
C GLU A 57 3.81 -8.25 4.16
N PRO A 58 4.06 -9.28 3.34
CA PRO A 58 3.10 -9.73 2.33
C PRO A 58 1.77 -10.17 2.95
N ALA A 59 1.77 -10.67 4.19
CA ALA A 59 0.57 -11.05 4.92
C ALA A 59 -0.38 -9.87 5.23
N ARG A 60 0.11 -8.63 5.18
CA ARG A 60 -0.69 -7.41 5.39
C ARG A 60 -1.23 -6.82 4.09
N LEU A 61 -0.98 -7.50 2.96
CA LEU A 61 -1.42 -7.07 1.64
C LEU A 61 -2.59 -7.94 1.18
N SER A 62 -3.58 -7.28 0.58
CA SER A 62 -4.72 -7.92 -0.08
C SER A 62 -4.87 -7.34 -1.48
N THR A 63 -5.52 -8.06 -2.39
CA THR A 63 -5.81 -7.56 -3.74
C THR A 63 -6.66 -6.29 -3.65
N ARG A 64 -6.35 -5.29 -4.46
CA ARG A 64 -7.19 -4.11 -4.61
C ARG A 64 -7.92 -4.16 -5.95
N GLU A 65 -9.24 -4.28 -5.89
CA GLU A 65 -10.09 -4.28 -7.09
C GLU A 65 -10.43 -2.85 -7.55
N LYS A 66 -10.57 -1.92 -6.60
CA LYS A 66 -10.97 -0.54 -6.91
C LYS A 66 -9.76 0.28 -7.40
N PRO A 67 -9.90 1.03 -8.51
CA PRO A 67 -8.87 1.95 -8.95
C PRO A 67 -8.74 3.13 -7.98
N VAL A 68 -7.53 3.68 -7.86
CA VAL A 68 -7.22 4.86 -7.04
C VAL A 68 -6.44 5.83 -7.93
N PRO A 69 -7.05 6.97 -8.33
CA PRO A 69 -6.46 7.91 -9.30
C PRO A 69 -5.07 8.39 -8.91
N GLU A 70 -4.84 8.60 -7.61
CA GLU A 70 -3.58 9.09 -7.05
C GLU A 70 -2.41 8.10 -7.21
N LEU A 71 -2.70 6.84 -7.57
CA LEU A 71 -1.72 5.77 -7.73
C LEU A 71 -1.73 5.14 -9.12
N ASP A 72 -2.91 4.91 -9.69
CA ASP A 72 -3.07 4.20 -10.96
C ASP A 72 -2.87 5.10 -12.18
N GLY A 73 -2.86 6.43 -11.99
CA GLY A 73 -3.03 7.38 -13.09
C GLY A 73 -4.51 7.49 -13.50
N ALA A 74 -4.86 8.61 -14.13
CA ALA A 74 -6.16 8.79 -14.78
C ALA A 74 -6.27 7.93 -16.04
#